data_AF-A0A2T7FSP5-F1
#
_entry.id   AF-A0A2T7FSP5-F1
#
_cell.length_a   1.000
_cell.length_b   1.000
_cell.length_c   1.000
_cell.angle_alpha   90.00
_cell.angle_beta   90.00
_cell.angle_gamma   90.00
#
_symmetry.space_group_name_H-M   'P 1'
#
loop_
_entity.id
_entity.type
_entity.pdbx_description
1 polymer ?
#
loop_
_entity_poly.entity_id
_entity_poly.type
_entity_poly.pdbx_seq_one_letter_code
_entity_poly.pdbx_strand_id
1 'polypeptide(L)' 'MLEFFRRQPACLIGIEAYASAHYWARELVKLGHDVRLMQPSYVKGYGKRDETDKADAEAI' A
#
# COMPACT_ATOMS: atom_id res chain seq x y z
N MET A 1 -8.82 11.40 8.16
CA MET A 1 -8.39 10.16 7.47
C MET A 1 -9.04 8.91 8.08
N LEU A 2 -8.90 8.64 9.38
CA LEU A 2 -9.49 7.44 10.00
C LEU A 2 -11.02 7.33 9.88
N GLU A 3 -11.74 8.47 9.93
CA GLU A 3 -13.20 8.46 9.78
C GLU A 3 -13.66 7.96 8.40
N PHE A 4 -12.87 8.19 7.35
CA PHE A 4 -13.14 7.67 6.02
C PHE A 4 -13.05 6.13 6.00
N PHE A 5 -11.96 5.58 6.56
CA PHE A 5 -11.74 4.14 6.63
C PHE A 5 -12.75 3.44 7.53
N ARG A 6 -13.19 4.10 8.62
CA ARG A 6 -14.24 3.59 9.51
C ARG A 6 -15.60 3.39 8.81
N ARG A 7 -15.87 4.12 7.73
CA ARG A 7 -17.10 3.98 6.94
C ARG A 7 -16.97 2.93 5.83
N GLN A 8 -15.78 2.41 5.57
CA GLN A 8 -15.52 1.40 4.56
C GLN A 8 -15.49 0.00 5.18
N PRO A 9 -15.90 -1.04 4.42
CA PRO A 9 -15.70 -2.42 4.85
C PRO A 9 -14.20 -2.73 4.94
N ALA A 10 -13.85 -3.76 5.71
CA ALA A 10 -12.49 -4.29 5.80
C ALA A 10 -11.93 -4.54 4.39
N CYS A 11 -10.76 -3.98 4.09
CA CYS A 11 -10.15 -4.00 2.77
C CYS A 11 -8.62 -3.98 2.88
N LEU A 12 -7.96 -4.33 1.77
CA LEU A 12 -6.50 -4.31 1.66
C LEU A 12 -6.02 -2.88 1.38
N ILE A 13 -5.11 -2.38 2.22
CA ILE A 13 -4.54 -1.04 2.11
C ILE A 13 -3.02 -1.15 1.92
N GLY A 14 -2.53 -0.66 0.77
CA GLY A 14 -1.11 -0.48 0.54
C GLY A 14 -0.65 0.90 1.03
N ILE A 15 0.37 0.94 1.88
CA ILE A 15 0.96 2.21 2.37
C ILE A 15 2.45 2.21 2.04
N GLU A 16 2.92 3.30 1.44
CA GLU A 16 4.35 3.52 1.25
C GLU A 16 5.03 3.68 2.62
N ALA A 17 6.06 2.87 2.86
CA ALA A 17 6.82 2.89 4.09
C ALA A 17 7.64 4.20 4.19
N TYR A 18 7.15 5.10 5.03
CA TYR A 18 7.84 6.31 5.48
C TYR A 18 7.79 6.38 7.02
N ALA A 19 8.52 7.32 7.62
CA ALA A 19 8.63 7.51 9.07
C ALA A 19 7.31 7.43 9.87
N SER A 20 6.15 7.83 9.33
CA SER A 20 4.86 7.68 10.03
C SER A 20 3.92 6.58 9.49
N ALA A 21 4.33 5.83 8.45
CA ALA A 21 3.51 4.77 7.86
C ALA A 21 3.19 3.65 8.85
N HIS A 22 4.11 3.34 9.76
CA HIS A 22 3.90 2.34 10.81
C HIS A 22 2.81 2.76 11.81
N TYR A 23 2.70 4.04 12.13
CA TYR A 23 1.64 4.54 13.01
C TYR A 23 0.27 4.34 12.33
N TRP A 24 0.15 4.75 11.07
CA TRP A 24 -1.11 4.62 10.33
C TRP A 24 -1.50 3.17 10.07
N ALA A 25 -0.54 2.29 9.78
CA ALA A 25 -0.83 0.87 9.62
C ALA A 25 -1.46 0.26 10.88
N ARG A 26 -0.98 0.63 12.07
CA ARG A 26 -1.58 0.16 13.33
C ARG A 26 -3.00 0.66 13.53
N GLU A 27 -3.25 1.93 13.24
CA GLU A 27 -4.59 2.51 13.38
C GLU A 27 -5.59 1.91 12.37
N LEU A 28 -5.15 1.63 11.16
CA LEU A 28 -5.98 1.02 10.11
C LEU A 28 -6.24 -0.47 10.36
N VAL A 29 -5.26 -1.21 10.88
CA VAL A 29 -5.46 -2.60 11.34
C VAL A 29 -6.47 -2.67 12.48
N LYS A 30 -6.46 -1.72 13.42
CA LYS A 30 -7.47 -1.64 14.50
C LYS A 30 -8.89 -1.43 13.98
N LEU A 31 -9.04 -0.82 12.81
CA LEU A 31 -10.33 -0.65 12.14
C LEU A 31 -10.77 -1.90 11.35
N GLY A 32 -9.91 -2.94 11.29
CA GLY A 32 -10.21 -4.21 10.62
C GLY A 32 -9.67 -4.32 9.21
N HIS A 33 -8.84 -3.38 8.74
CA HIS A 33 -8.23 -3.44 7.41
C HIS A 33 -6.94 -4.28 7.40
N ASP A 34 -6.66 -4.97 6.29
CA ASP A 34 -5.35 -5.59 6.07
C ASP A 34 -4.42 -4.51 5.53
N VAL A 35 -3.30 -4.25 6.21
CA VAL A 35 -2.37 -3.18 5.80
C VAL A 35 -1.03 -3.77 5.40
N ARG A 36 -0.56 -3.42 4.21
CA ARG A 36 0.74 -3.81 3.67
C ARG A 36 1.62 -2.58 3.53
N LEU A 37 2.70 -2.54 4.30
CA LEU A 37 3.75 -1.54 4.13
C LEU A 37 4.64 -1.95 2.95
N MET A 38 4.68 -1.14 1.91
CA MET A 38 5.55 -1.34 0.75
C MET A 38 6.74 -0.40 0.84
N GLN A 39 7.96 -0.90 0.61
CA GLN A 39 9.12 0.01 0.54
C GLN A 39 8.93 0.96 -0.67
N PRO A 40 9.40 2.20 -0.59
CA PRO A 40 9.26 3.19 -1.67
C PRO A 40 9.81 2.71 -3.02
N SER A 41 10.81 1.82 -3.00
CA SER A 41 11.33 1.16 -4.20
C SER A 41 10.31 0.28 -4.92
N TYR A 42 9.36 -0.32 -4.20
CA TYR A 42 8.27 -1.14 -4.78
C TYR A 42 7.09 -0.29 -5.25
N VAL A 43 6.82 0.85 -4.61
CA VAL A 43 5.74 1.77 -5.02
C VAL A 43 6.03 2.36 -6.41
N LYS A 44 7.30 2.56 -6.73
CA LYS A 44 7.75 2.97 -8.07
C LYS A 44 7.38 1.96 -9.18
N GLY A 45 7.18 0.69 -8.83
CA GLY A 45 6.71 -0.37 -9.75
C GLY A 45 5.19 -0.40 -9.95
N TYR A 46 4.39 0.08 -8.99
CA TYR A 46 2.93 0.11 -9.10
C TYR A 46 2.39 1.31 -9.90
N GLY A 47 3.25 2.29 -10.21
CA GLY A 47 2.93 3.51 -10.94
C GLY A 47 3.14 3.46 -12.46
N LYS A 48 3.09 2.28 -13.11
CA LYS A 48 3.23 2.18 -14.57
C LYS A 48 2.03 1.48 -15.21
N ARG A 49 0.95 2.24 -15.34
CA ARG A 49 -0.16 2.00 -16.28
C ARG A 49 -0.41 3.28 -17.07
N ASP A 50 0.62 3.75 -17.76
CA ASP A 50 0.52 4.13 -19.15
C ASP A 50 1.93 4.21 -19.73
N GLU A 51 2.10 3.73 -20.94
CA GLU A 51 3.30 3.83 -21.77
C GLU A 51 4.52 2.96 -21.38
N THR A 52 4.69 1.88 -22.16
CA THR A 52 5.96 1.31 -22.63
C THR A 52 7.02 1.02 -21.56
N ASP A 53 7.11 -0.21 -21.08
CA ASP A 53 8.23 -1.07 -21.48
C ASP A 53 8.04 -2.49 -20.93
N LYS A 54 8.26 -3.46 -21.82
CA LYS A 54 8.41 -4.87 -21.51
C LYS A 54 9.71 -5.08 -20.75
N ALA A 55 9.65 -5.47 -19.49
CA ALA A 55 10.69 -6.25 -18.83
C ALA A 55 10.02 -6.79 -17.56
N ASP A 56 9.44 -7.98 -17.60
CA ASP A 56 10.19 -9.23 -17.49
C ASP A 56 11.20 -9.16 -16.35
N ALA A 57 10.76 -9.64 -15.20
CA ALA A 57 11.63 -10.01 -14.10
C ALA A 57 11.06 -11.29 -13.52
N GLU A 58 11.21 -12.35 -14.30
CA GLU A 58 11.27 -13.72 -13.81
C GLU A 58 12.18 -13.78 -12.58
N ALA A 59 11.68 -14.38 -11.50
CA ALA A 59 12.47 -14.75 -10.34
C ALA A 59 12.70 -16.26 -10.39
N ILE A 60 13.79 -16.68 -11.05
CA ILE A 60 14.49 -17.97 -10.83
C ILE A 60 15.99 -17.68 -10.84
#